data_AF-A0A2V5XJU1-F1
#
_entry.id   AF-A0A2V5XJU1-F1
#
_cell.length_a   1.000
_cell.length_b   1.000
_cell.length_c   1.000
_cell.angle_alpha   90.00
_cell.angle_beta   90.00
_cell.angle_gamma   90.00
#
_symmetry.space_group_name_H-M   'P 1'
#
loop_
_entity.id
_entity.type
_entity.pdbx_description
1 polymer ?
#
loop_
_entity_poly.entity_id
_entity_poly.type
_entity_poly.pdbx_seq_one_letter_code
_entity_poly.pdbx_strand_id
1 'polypeptide(L)'
;IPVDVGAVVSRGGRPDLAGEALPKVQAPTLLIVGGNDDIVIELNEMARDQMRCEVKLEILPGATHLFEEPGALEKVANLASDWFNAHLAAK
;
A
#
# COMPACT_ATOMS: atom_id res chain seq x y z
N ILE A 1 -2.01 -19.08 6.93
CA ILE A 1 -1.77 -17.85 6.14
C ILE A 1 -1.86 -18.27 4.68
N PRO A 2 -2.68 -17.63 3.84
CA PRO A 2 -2.76 -18.00 2.42
C PRO A 2 -1.39 -17.79 1.76
N VAL A 3 -0.87 -18.83 1.10
CA VAL A 3 0.44 -18.81 0.40
C VAL A 3 0.32 -18.45 -1.08
N ASP A 4 -0.91 -18.28 -1.56
CA ASP A 4 -1.19 -18.09 -2.99
C ASP A 4 -1.20 -16.62 -3.43
N VAL A 5 -1.25 -15.67 -2.48
CA VAL A 5 -1.25 -14.24 -2.77
C VAL A 5 0.16 -13.79 -3.17
N GLY A 6 0.33 -13.38 -4.44
CA GLY A 6 1.62 -12.97 -4.98
C GLY A 6 2.01 -11.51 -4.72
N ALA A 7 1.04 -10.62 -4.48
CA ALA A 7 1.26 -9.21 -4.18
C ALA A 7 -0.01 -8.56 -3.61
N VAL A 8 0.16 -7.47 -2.85
CA VAL A 8 -0.93 -6.66 -2.27
C VAL A 8 -0.69 -5.19 -2.57
N VAL A 9 -1.76 -4.45 -2.88
CA VAL A 9 -1.77 -2.98 -2.91
C VAL A 9 -2.88 -2.48 -1.99
N SER A 10 -2.54 -1.61 -1.04
CA SER A 10 -3.47 -0.93 -0.14
C SER A 10 -3.52 0.54 -0.51
N ARG A 11 -4.67 1.02 -0.99
CA ARG A 11 -4.90 2.42 -1.37
C ARG A 11 -5.66 3.15 -0.27
N GLY A 12 -5.06 4.17 0.33
CA GLY A 12 -5.68 5.02 1.37
C GLY A 12 -6.18 4.21 2.58
N GLY A 13 -5.63 3.02 2.79
CA GLY A 13 -6.16 2.07 3.77
C GLY A 13 -5.71 2.37 5.19
N ARG A 14 -6.29 1.61 6.12
CA ARG A 14 -5.94 1.56 7.55
C ARG A 14 -5.32 0.21 7.94
N PRO A 15 -4.17 -0.17 7.36
CA PRO A 15 -3.53 -1.45 7.64
C PRO A 15 -3.11 -1.57 9.11
N ASP A 16 -2.89 -0.46 9.81
CA ASP A 16 -2.63 -0.42 11.25
C ASP A 16 -3.69 -1.18 12.07
N LEU A 17 -4.95 -1.17 11.63
CA LEU A 17 -6.05 -1.86 12.30
C LEU A 17 -5.98 -3.38 12.16
N ALA A 18 -5.13 -3.91 11.28
CA ALA A 18 -4.95 -5.35 11.12
C ALA A 18 -4.09 -5.98 12.24
N GLY A 19 -3.41 -5.16 13.06
CA GLY A 19 -2.70 -5.60 14.28
C GLY A 19 -1.85 -6.85 14.07
N GLU A 20 -2.13 -7.90 14.85
CA GLU A 20 -1.43 -9.20 14.83
C GLU A 20 -1.47 -9.95 13.48
N ALA A 21 -2.21 -9.46 12.48
CA ALA A 21 -2.16 -9.97 11.12
C ALA A 21 -1.02 -9.36 10.29
N LEU A 22 -0.57 -8.14 10.59
CA LEU A 22 0.49 -7.44 9.83
C LEU A 22 1.80 -8.24 9.77
N PRO A 23 2.32 -8.81 10.88
CA PRO A 23 3.57 -9.58 10.82
C PRO A 23 3.42 -10.91 10.08
N LYS A 24 2.18 -11.35 9.82
CA LYS A 24 1.86 -12.62 9.15
C LYS A 24 1.74 -12.46 7.63
N VAL A 25 1.71 -11.24 7.10
CA VAL A 25 1.67 -11.00 5.66
C VAL A 25 3.00 -11.44 5.04
N GLN A 26 2.91 -12.30 4.03
CA GLN A 26 4.08 -12.79 3.28
C GLN A 26 4.18 -12.15 1.88
N ALA A 27 3.05 -11.70 1.32
CA ALA A 27 3.01 -11.09 0.01
C ALA A 27 3.68 -9.70 0.02
N PRO A 28 4.52 -9.39 -0.99
CA PRO A 28 5.02 -8.03 -1.21
C PRO A 28 3.87 -7.03 -1.23
N THR A 29 3.94 -6.01 -0.38
CA THR A 29 2.84 -5.06 -0.15
C THR A 29 3.24 -3.63 -0.52
N LEU A 30 2.43 -2.99 -1.36
CA LEU A 30 2.49 -1.56 -1.61
C LEU A 30 1.39 -0.85 -0.82
N LEU A 31 1.77 0.15 -0.02
CA LEU A 31 0.86 1.07 0.65
C LEU A 31 0.89 2.41 -0.11
N ILE A 32 -0.27 2.91 -0.52
CA ILE A 32 -0.39 4.18 -1.25
C ILE A 32 -1.26 5.12 -0.44
N VAL A 33 -0.73 6.28 -0.08
CA VAL A 33 -1.42 7.29 0.76
C VAL A 33 -1.43 8.65 0.09
N GLY A 34 -2.47 9.45 0.37
CA GLY A 34 -2.55 10.83 -0.07
C GLY A 34 -1.62 11.72 0.77
N GLY A 35 -0.86 12.60 0.12
CA GLY A 35 0.10 13.49 0.76
C GLY A 35 -0.51 14.58 1.64
N ASN A 36 -1.83 14.80 1.54
CA ASN A 36 -2.55 15.76 2.38
C ASN A 36 -3.26 15.07 3.57
N ASP A 37 -2.97 13.79 3.83
CA ASP A 37 -3.57 12.99 4.90
C ASP A 37 -2.51 12.53 5.89
N ASP A 38 -1.92 13.49 6.63
CA ASP A 38 -0.80 13.28 7.55
C ASP A 38 -1.05 12.15 8.56
N ILE A 39 -2.29 12.06 9.08
CA ILE A 39 -2.69 11.01 10.02
C ILE A 39 -2.61 9.63 9.35
N VAL A 40 -3.12 9.49 8.13
CA VAL A 40 -3.07 8.21 7.42
C VAL A 40 -1.64 7.85 6.99
N ILE A 41 -0.79 8.84 6.72
CA ILE A 41 0.64 8.62 6.47
C ILE A 41 1.28 7.97 7.71
N GLU A 42 1.18 8.59 8.88
CA GLU A 42 1.76 8.08 10.12
C GLU A 42 1.26 6.65 10.44
N LEU A 43 -0.03 6.41 10.25
CA LEU A 43 -0.64 5.10 10.52
C LEU A 43 -0.15 4.02 9.53
N ASN A 44 0.09 4.38 8.27
CA ASN A 44 0.65 3.45 7.29
C ASN A 44 2.15 3.21 7.53
N GLU A 45 2.89 4.19 8.03
CA GLU A 45 4.27 3.98 8.49
C GLU A 45 4.31 3.01 9.66
N MET A 46 3.46 3.19 10.67
CA MET A 46 3.34 2.26 11.79
C MET A 46 2.97 0.83 11.36
N ALA A 47 2.11 0.69 10.34
CA ALA A 47 1.76 -0.61 9.80
C ALA A 47 2.93 -1.25 9.07
N ARG A 48 3.63 -0.48 8.22
CA ARG A 48 4.83 -0.93 7.50
C ARG A 48 5.88 -1.50 8.46
N ASP A 49 6.13 -0.81 9.57
CA ASP A 49 7.16 -1.21 10.54
C ASP A 49 6.83 -2.52 11.29
N GLN A 50 5.55 -2.91 11.33
CA GLN A 50 5.10 -4.18 11.91
C GLN A 50 5.16 -5.35 10.93
N MET A 51 5.19 -5.07 9.63
CA MET A 51 5.22 -6.10 8.59
C MET A 51 6.62 -6.73 8.47
N ARG A 52 6.66 -7.95 7.93
CA ARG A 52 7.89 -8.76 7.81
C ARG A 52 8.24 -9.15 6.37
N CYS A 53 7.39 -8.80 5.41
CA CYS A 53 7.63 -8.99 3.98
C CYS A 53 8.25 -7.72 3.36
N GLU A 54 8.46 -7.75 2.05
CA GLU A 54 8.75 -6.52 1.30
C GLU A 54 7.55 -5.58 1.40
N VAL A 55 7.79 -4.36 1.88
CA VAL A 55 6.76 -3.32 1.97
C VAL A 55 7.30 -2.01 1.46
N LYS A 56 6.53 -1.37 0.58
CA LYS A 56 6.80 -0.03 0.06
C LYS A 56 5.66 0.91 0.43
N LEU A 57 5.99 2.12 0.86
CA LEU A 57 5.03 3.20 1.11
C LEU A 57 5.24 4.30 0.08
N GLU A 58 4.19 4.62 -0.68
CA GLU A 58 4.15 5.69 -1.67
C GLU A 58 3.20 6.79 -1.22
N ILE A 59 3.70 8.02 -1.17
CA ILE A 59 2.94 9.21 -0.76
C ILE A 59 2.70 10.06 -2.01
N LEU A 60 1.44 10.30 -2.37
CA LEU A 60 1.08 11.11 -3.55
C LEU A 60 0.92 12.58 -3.15
N PRO A 61 1.83 13.49 -3.54
CA PRO A 61 1.74 14.90 -3.15
C PRO A 61 0.45 15.54 -3.66
N GLY A 62 -0.23 16.29 -2.79
CA GLY A 62 -1.45 17.01 -3.13
C GLY A 62 -2.71 16.15 -3.25
N ALA A 63 -2.61 14.83 -3.07
CA ALA A 63 -3.79 13.95 -3.05
C ALA A 63 -4.40 13.89 -1.65
N THR A 64 -5.72 13.98 -1.56
CA THR A 64 -6.49 13.70 -0.34
C THR A 64 -6.82 12.21 -0.22
N HIS A 65 -7.45 11.82 0.88
CA HIS A 65 -7.80 10.44 1.21
C HIS A 65 -8.46 9.64 0.06
N LEU A 66 -9.32 10.32 -0.71
CA LEU A 66 -10.08 9.70 -1.80
C LEU A 66 -9.41 9.81 -3.17
N PHE A 67 -8.26 10.49 -3.29
CA PHE A 67 -7.53 10.68 -4.55
C PHE A 67 -8.44 11.26 -5.66
N GLU A 68 -9.30 12.21 -5.32
CA GLU A 68 -10.25 12.85 -6.27
C GLU A 68 -9.60 13.94 -7.12
N GLU A 69 -8.39 14.36 -6.75
CA GLU A 69 -7.65 15.37 -7.48
C GLU A 69 -7.29 14.88 -8.89
N PRO A 70 -7.29 15.78 -9.89
CA PRO A 70 -6.98 15.41 -11.27
C PRO A 70 -5.64 14.65 -11.38
N GLY A 71 -5.66 13.45 -11.95
CA GLY A 71 -4.47 12.62 -12.13
C GLY A 71 -4.06 11.78 -10.92
N ALA A 72 -4.71 11.94 -9.75
CA ALA A 72 -4.34 11.19 -8.56
C ALA A 72 -4.67 9.70 -8.70
N LEU A 73 -5.88 9.37 -9.18
CA LEU A 73 -6.30 7.98 -9.35
C LEU A 73 -5.51 7.28 -10.47
N GLU A 74 -5.15 8.00 -11.54
CA GLU A 74 -4.28 7.49 -12.60
C GLU A 74 -2.88 7.15 -12.07
N LYS A 75 -2.32 8.00 -11.20
CA LYS A 75 -1.05 7.70 -10.53
C LYS A 75 -1.16 6.47 -9.63
N VAL A 76 -2.23 6.34 -8.85
CA VAL A 76 -2.50 5.13 -8.04
C VAL A 76 -2.56 3.89 -8.94
N ALA A 77 -3.28 3.97 -10.05
CA ALA A 77 -3.43 2.85 -10.98
C ALA A 77 -2.08 2.43 -11.61
N ASN A 78 -1.25 3.39 -12.01
CA ASN A 78 0.07 3.13 -12.55
C ASN A 78 0.98 2.46 -11.51
N LEU A 79 1.05 3.00 -10.29
CA LEU A 79 1.83 2.43 -9.20
C LEU A 79 1.38 1.00 -8.87
N ALA A 80 0.06 0.77 -8.83
CA ALA A 80 -0.48 -0.57 -8.61
C ALA A 80 -0.12 -1.52 -9.75
N SER A 81 -0.26 -1.08 -11.01
CA SER A 81 0.07 -1.88 -12.19
C SER A 81 1.55 -2.28 -12.19
N ASP A 82 2.45 -1.32 -11.93
CA ASP A 82 3.89 -1.57 -11.85
C ASP A 82 4.22 -2.56 -10.73
N TRP A 83 3.59 -2.41 -9.56
CA TRP A 83 3.78 -3.33 -8.43
C TRP A 83 3.37 -4.75 -8.78
N PHE A 84 2.20 -4.92 -9.38
CA PHE A 84 1.71 -6.23 -9.80
C PHE A 84 2.58 -6.83 -10.92
N ASN A 85 2.98 -6.04 -11.91
CA ASN A 85 3.86 -6.52 -12.98
C ASN A 85 5.21 -6.99 -12.43
N ALA A 86 5.79 -6.28 -11.47
CA ALA A 86 7.07 -6.66 -10.87
C ALA A 86 7.00 -7.97 -10.06
N HIS A 87 5.90 -8.22 -9.36
CA HIS A 87 5.79 -9.32 -8.39
C HIS A 87 5.00 -10.54 -8.90
N LEU A 88 4.13 -10.38 -9.89
CA LEU A 88 3.32 -11.46 -10.45
C LEU A 88 3.88 -12.04 -11.75
N ALA A 89 4.76 -11.33 -12.47
CA ALA A 89 5.25 -11.77 -13.79
C ALA A 89 6.21 -12.98 -13.75
N ALA A 90 6.61 -13.46 -12.57
CA ALA A 90 7.52 -14.59 -12.40
C ALA A 90 6.85 -15.84 -11.78
N LYS A 91 5.52 -15.91 -11.75
CA LYS A 91 4.77 -17.07 -11.24
C LYS A 91 4.18 -17.91 -12.37
#